data_AF-A0A2E6N465-F1
#
_entry.id   AF-A0A2E6N465-F1
#
_cell.length_a   1.000
_cell.length_b   1.000
_cell.length_c   1.000
_cell.angle_alpha   90.00
_cell.angle_beta   90.00
_cell.angle_gamma   90.00
#
_symmetry.space_group_name_H-M   'P 1'
#
loop_
_entity.id
_entity.type
_entity.pdbx_description
1 polymer ?
#
loop_
_entity_poly.entity_id
_entity_poly.type
_entity_poly.pdbx_seq_one_letter_code
_entity_poly.pdbx_strand_id
1 'polypeptide(L)'
;MIVVPLGIASATPTATRHLPSVALWREGTVFLFDCGENSQMCMLQAGLKRSKIDSIFITHFDVDHYSGIMGLISTLQLQRRERELNLIGPKGIKKFVEWNLNFSGVEISFDLNFIEIEEDIKEMRVLNTDDYYVEARPLKHKKFCLGYRFQEKDKPGKVDAEKAEQYGITEDKHFKSLKAGNNLTLNDGTVIESHEIVGHPRPGDSFAYITDTEYCPNAVKLAVNTNILYHEATFGNQLADKAKETGHSTARDAARVATEAQTKLLVIGHFSARYTNLHLLLKEARDGFYPTWLAQELRPIFTDPSHERGVVEPKVDLIDLTKKKPHSSSGNYRGTRSKGGRSAGSRHGGKRPGSKNFRSRKSKDSDVSGNRGRYGSVNYEDRGDRYRKNDGSPYRSNNGRTRDYNNSDRTKRYDDSKLNKSITPRTGYDDFNRF
;
A
#
# COMPACT_ATOMS: atom_id res chain seq x y z
N MET A 1 9.10 -5.94 -11.92
CA MET A 1 7.84 -5.58 -11.24
C MET A 1 8.13 -5.30 -9.76
N ILE A 2 7.32 -4.49 -9.06
CA ILE A 2 7.54 -4.16 -7.62
C ILE A 2 6.26 -4.44 -6.83
N VAL A 3 6.37 -5.21 -5.74
CA VAL A 3 5.28 -5.50 -4.79
C VAL A 3 5.51 -4.68 -3.52
N VAL A 4 4.49 -4.02 -3.00
CA VAL A 4 4.54 -3.22 -1.77
C VAL A 4 3.39 -3.62 -0.87
N PRO A 5 3.64 -4.38 0.22
CA PRO A 5 2.64 -4.60 1.24
C PRO A 5 2.25 -3.27 1.88
N LEU A 6 0.95 -2.95 1.93
CA LEU A 6 0.44 -1.71 2.51
C LEU A 6 -0.17 -1.94 3.88
N GLY A 7 -0.80 -3.10 4.06
CA GLY A 7 -1.29 -3.56 5.35
C GLY A 7 -1.24 -5.08 5.45
N ILE A 8 -0.84 -5.56 6.63
CA ILE A 8 -0.45 -6.96 6.88
C ILE A 8 -1.15 -7.58 8.10
N ALA A 9 -2.09 -6.89 8.74
CA ALA A 9 -2.86 -7.42 9.86
C ALA A 9 -4.02 -8.31 9.39
N SER A 10 -4.41 -9.28 10.19
CA SER A 10 -5.63 -10.07 10.00
C SER A 10 -6.76 -9.58 10.91
N ALA A 11 -7.99 -9.50 10.37
CA ALA A 11 -9.27 -9.20 11.03
C ALA A 11 -9.41 -7.82 11.68
N THR A 12 -8.39 -7.35 12.40
CA THR A 12 -8.39 -6.08 13.12
C THR A 12 -7.03 -5.40 12.98
N PRO A 13 -6.99 -4.07 12.78
CA PRO A 13 -5.72 -3.36 12.75
C PRO A 13 -5.08 -3.38 14.15
N THR A 14 -3.77 -3.19 14.18
CA THR A 14 -3.01 -2.98 15.41
C THR A 14 -2.33 -1.61 15.36
N ALA A 15 -1.76 -1.15 16.47
CA ALA A 15 -1.01 0.11 16.49
C ALA A 15 0.15 0.18 15.48
N THR A 16 0.60 -0.96 14.96
CA THR A 16 1.75 -1.07 14.05
C THR A 16 1.47 -1.87 12.78
N ARG A 17 0.23 -2.31 12.54
CA ARG A 17 -0.14 -3.10 11.35
C ARG A 17 -1.54 -2.72 10.89
N HIS A 18 -1.66 -2.32 9.65
CA HIS A 18 -2.88 -1.95 8.95
C HIS A 18 -3.59 -3.15 8.35
N LEU A 19 -4.86 -2.96 7.98
CA LEU A 19 -5.70 -4.01 7.38
C LEU A 19 -5.22 -4.39 5.97
N PRO A 20 -5.55 -5.60 5.50
CA PRO A 20 -4.99 -6.18 4.29
C PRO A 20 -5.07 -5.28 3.05
N SER A 21 -3.91 -5.02 2.47
CA SER A 21 -3.79 -4.49 1.11
C SER A 21 -2.35 -4.62 0.62
N VAL A 22 -2.18 -4.99 -0.64
CA VAL A 22 -0.88 -5.06 -1.32
C VAL A 22 -0.97 -4.31 -2.65
N ALA A 23 -0.02 -3.41 -2.90
CA ALA A 23 0.10 -2.74 -4.18
C ALA A 23 1.17 -3.42 -5.04
N LEU A 24 0.82 -3.68 -6.29
CA LEU A 24 1.74 -4.09 -7.34
C LEU A 24 1.97 -2.91 -8.27
N TRP A 25 3.22 -2.50 -8.41
CA TRP A 25 3.62 -1.44 -9.32
C TRP A 25 4.36 -2.01 -10.54
N ARG A 26 3.89 -1.62 -11.73
CA ARG A 26 4.44 -2.03 -13.03
C ARG A 26 4.37 -0.85 -13.99
N GLU A 27 5.51 -0.43 -14.54
CA GLU A 27 5.59 0.56 -15.63
C GLU A 27 4.78 1.85 -15.37
N GLY A 28 4.76 2.33 -14.12
CA GLY A 28 4.03 3.53 -13.72
C GLY A 28 2.54 3.32 -13.39
N THR A 29 2.04 2.09 -13.52
CA THR A 29 0.67 1.66 -13.20
C THR A 29 0.64 0.90 -11.88
N VAL A 30 -0.45 1.07 -11.11
CA VAL A 30 -0.67 0.39 -9.83
C VAL A 30 -1.87 -0.55 -9.94
N PHE A 31 -1.69 -1.77 -9.46
CA PHE A 31 -2.73 -2.78 -9.24
C PHE A 31 -2.84 -3.02 -7.75
N LEU A 32 -4.04 -2.91 -7.17
CA LEU A 32 -4.25 -3.03 -5.73
C LEU A 32 -4.96 -4.36 -5.42
N PHE A 33 -4.40 -5.16 -4.54
CA PHE A 33 -4.98 -6.42 -4.08
C PHE A 33 -5.45 -6.25 -2.64
N ASP A 34 -6.74 -6.42 -2.43
CA ASP A 34 -7.53 -5.95 -1.30
C ASP A 34 -7.35 -4.44 -1.01
N CYS A 35 -8.32 -3.89 -0.29
CA CYS A 35 -8.37 -2.50 0.08
C CYS A 35 -9.02 -2.36 1.47
N GLY A 36 -8.35 -2.88 2.49
CA GLY A 36 -8.73 -2.66 3.88
C GLY A 36 -8.73 -1.19 4.30
N GLU A 37 -9.36 -0.91 5.44
CA GLU A 37 -9.34 0.43 6.03
C GLU A 37 -7.92 1.01 6.08
N ASN A 38 -7.80 2.29 5.77
CA ASN A 38 -6.53 3.04 5.71
C ASN A 38 -5.58 2.72 4.54
N SER A 39 -5.92 1.79 3.62
CA SER A 39 -5.07 1.45 2.46
C SER A 39 -4.62 2.67 1.67
N GLN A 40 -5.50 3.64 1.45
CA GLN A 40 -5.18 4.87 0.71
C GLN A 40 -4.10 5.74 1.40
N MET A 41 -4.00 5.68 2.73
CA MET A 41 -2.99 6.41 3.48
C MET A 41 -1.65 5.68 3.41
N CYS A 42 -1.66 4.36 3.55
CA CYS A 42 -0.48 3.52 3.36
C CYS A 42 0.11 3.69 1.95
N MET A 43 -0.73 3.81 0.91
CA MET A 43 -0.27 4.16 -0.44
C MET A 43 0.50 5.47 -0.47
N LEU A 44 0.00 6.53 0.18
CA LEU A 44 0.67 7.83 0.22
C LEU A 44 2.02 7.72 0.96
N GLN A 45 2.06 6.99 2.07
CA GLN A 45 3.27 6.77 2.85
C GLN A 45 4.32 5.98 2.05
N ALA A 46 3.89 5.03 1.23
CA ALA A 46 4.74 4.28 0.29
C ALA A 46 5.17 5.10 -0.95
N GLY A 47 4.73 6.36 -1.09
CA GLY A 47 5.00 7.18 -2.26
C GLY A 47 4.23 6.75 -3.52
N LEU A 48 3.21 5.90 -3.38
CA LEU A 48 2.37 5.45 -4.48
C LEU A 48 1.23 6.44 -4.74
N LYS A 49 1.08 6.82 -6.01
CA LYS A 49 0.01 7.73 -6.43
C LYS A 49 -1.29 6.95 -6.63
N ARG A 50 -2.32 7.27 -5.84
CA ARG A 50 -3.69 6.73 -5.98
C ARG A 50 -4.26 6.93 -7.40
N SER A 51 -3.94 8.05 -8.05
CA SER A 51 -4.37 8.32 -9.43
C SER A 51 -3.78 7.34 -10.46
N LYS A 52 -2.71 6.59 -10.12
CA LYS A 52 -2.12 5.55 -10.96
C LYS A 52 -2.72 4.17 -10.75
N ILE A 53 -3.68 4.01 -9.83
CA ILE A 53 -4.45 2.77 -9.68
C ILE A 53 -5.24 2.55 -10.96
N ASP A 54 -5.06 1.37 -11.52
CA ASP A 54 -5.74 0.88 -12.72
C ASP A 54 -6.87 -0.05 -12.36
N SER A 55 -6.55 -1.02 -11.51
CA SER A 55 -7.45 -2.09 -11.11
C SER A 55 -7.31 -2.37 -9.62
N ILE A 56 -8.44 -2.67 -8.97
CA ILE A 56 -8.52 -3.14 -7.58
C ILE A 56 -9.14 -4.54 -7.60
N PHE A 57 -8.47 -5.50 -6.96
CA PHE A 57 -8.90 -6.90 -6.86
C PHE A 57 -9.26 -7.20 -5.41
N ILE A 58 -10.51 -7.55 -5.15
CA ILE A 58 -11.01 -7.88 -3.81
C ILE A 58 -11.16 -9.38 -3.71
N THR A 59 -10.50 -9.98 -2.72
CA THR A 59 -10.50 -11.43 -2.51
C THR A 59 -11.84 -11.94 -2.03
N HIS A 60 -12.44 -11.29 -1.02
CA HIS A 60 -13.70 -11.67 -0.40
C HIS A 60 -14.35 -10.53 0.40
N PHE A 61 -15.54 -10.78 0.97
CA PHE A 61 -16.30 -9.81 1.77
C PHE A 61 -16.16 -10.02 3.28
N ASP A 62 -14.93 -10.11 3.77
CA ASP A 62 -14.62 -9.72 5.16
C ASP A 62 -14.18 -8.27 5.21
N VAL A 63 -14.64 -7.57 6.25
CA VAL A 63 -14.63 -6.10 6.32
C VAL A 63 -13.20 -5.54 6.21
N ASP A 64 -12.23 -6.26 6.73
CA ASP A 64 -10.82 -5.90 6.65
C ASP A 64 -10.23 -5.93 5.25
N HIS A 65 -10.86 -6.58 4.27
CA HIS A 65 -10.36 -6.64 2.89
C HIS A 65 -10.95 -5.59 1.95
N TYR A 66 -12.10 -4.99 2.29
CA TYR A 66 -12.80 -4.06 1.36
C TYR A 66 -13.24 -2.73 1.97
N SER A 67 -13.17 -2.58 3.30
CA SER A 67 -13.68 -1.38 4.00
C SER A 67 -13.08 -0.05 3.52
N GLY A 68 -11.85 -0.05 3.00
CA GLY A 68 -11.17 1.14 2.49
C GLY A 68 -11.65 1.61 1.10
N ILE A 69 -12.42 0.79 0.37
CA ILE A 69 -12.80 1.06 -1.03
C ILE A 69 -13.56 2.38 -1.15
N MET A 70 -14.57 2.63 -0.32
CA MET A 70 -15.41 3.81 -0.46
C MET A 70 -14.61 5.10 -0.23
N GLY A 71 -13.77 5.13 0.80
CA GLY A 71 -12.89 6.28 1.05
C GLY A 71 -11.90 6.54 -0.08
N LEU A 72 -11.40 5.47 -0.73
CA LEU A 72 -10.53 5.58 -1.89
C LEU A 72 -11.28 6.10 -3.12
N ILE A 73 -12.47 5.56 -3.45
CA ILE A 73 -13.29 6.00 -4.59
C ILE A 73 -13.67 7.47 -4.44
N SER A 74 -14.17 7.89 -3.27
CA SER A 74 -14.50 9.30 -3.00
C SER A 74 -13.28 10.22 -3.14
N THR A 75 -12.10 9.75 -2.73
CA THR A 75 -10.86 10.51 -2.91
C THR A 75 -10.48 10.63 -4.39
N LEU A 76 -10.59 9.56 -5.18
CA LEU A 76 -10.33 9.61 -6.61
C LEU A 76 -11.29 10.56 -7.33
N GLN A 77 -12.55 10.61 -6.88
CA GLN A 77 -13.52 11.57 -7.37
C GLN A 77 -13.11 13.01 -7.07
N LEU A 78 -12.72 13.31 -5.83
CA LEU A 78 -12.21 14.64 -5.46
C LEU A 78 -10.94 15.03 -6.23
N GLN A 79 -10.14 14.05 -6.64
CA GLN A 79 -8.95 14.24 -7.47
C GLN A 79 -9.26 14.41 -8.96
N ARG A 80 -10.55 14.45 -9.35
CA ARG A 80 -11.00 14.57 -10.75
C ARG A 80 -10.32 13.55 -11.65
N ARG A 81 -10.31 12.30 -11.19
CA ARG A 81 -9.89 11.19 -12.03
C ARG A 81 -10.74 11.20 -13.32
N GLU A 82 -10.08 10.98 -14.45
CA GLU A 82 -10.74 10.80 -15.76
C GLU A 82 -10.61 9.36 -16.26
N ARG A 83 -9.55 8.66 -15.84
CA ARG A 83 -9.30 7.28 -16.28
C ARG A 83 -10.30 6.32 -15.64
N GLU A 84 -10.76 5.33 -16.41
CA GLU A 84 -11.53 4.19 -15.92
C GLU A 84 -10.82 3.48 -14.75
N LEU A 85 -11.59 2.95 -13.80
CA LEU A 85 -11.10 2.10 -12.72
C LEU A 85 -11.80 0.74 -12.77
N ASN A 86 -11.03 -0.32 -12.93
CA ASN A 86 -11.55 -1.68 -12.83
C ASN A 86 -11.69 -2.07 -11.34
N LEU A 87 -12.84 -2.58 -10.97
CA LEU A 87 -13.09 -3.15 -9.65
C LEU A 87 -13.53 -4.61 -9.82
N ILE A 88 -12.63 -5.51 -9.45
CA ILE A 88 -12.75 -6.95 -9.63
C ILE A 88 -12.97 -7.59 -8.27
N GLY A 89 -13.92 -8.52 -8.16
CA GLY A 89 -14.16 -9.25 -6.91
C GLY A 89 -15.38 -10.16 -6.98
N PRO A 90 -15.77 -10.77 -5.86
CA PRO A 90 -17.00 -11.55 -5.77
C PRO A 90 -18.22 -10.76 -6.22
N LYS A 91 -19.22 -11.48 -6.74
CA LYS A 91 -20.54 -10.92 -7.02
C LYS A 91 -21.14 -10.21 -5.81
N GLY A 92 -21.63 -8.99 -6.03
CA GLY A 92 -22.19 -8.12 -5.00
C GLY A 92 -21.37 -6.85 -4.78
N ILE A 93 -20.13 -6.79 -5.27
CA ILE A 93 -19.27 -5.60 -5.13
C ILE A 93 -19.85 -4.39 -5.87
N LYS A 94 -20.48 -4.60 -7.04
CA LYS A 94 -21.16 -3.53 -7.77
C LYS A 94 -22.29 -2.95 -6.94
N LYS A 95 -23.18 -3.83 -6.45
CA LYS A 95 -24.31 -3.45 -5.60
C LYS A 95 -23.85 -2.71 -4.34
N PHE A 96 -22.77 -3.16 -3.71
CA PHE A 96 -22.19 -2.50 -2.54
C PHE A 96 -21.73 -1.08 -2.85
N VAL A 97 -20.95 -0.88 -3.91
CA VAL A 97 -20.42 0.44 -4.28
C VAL A 97 -21.55 1.37 -4.70
N GLU A 98 -22.43 0.94 -5.61
CA GLU A 98 -23.56 1.76 -6.09
C GLU A 98 -24.48 2.20 -4.94
N TRP A 99 -24.77 1.29 -3.99
CA TRP A 99 -25.59 1.62 -2.83
C TRP A 99 -24.93 2.70 -1.96
N ASN A 100 -23.63 2.60 -1.69
CA ASN A 100 -22.91 3.58 -0.86
C ASN A 100 -22.76 4.94 -1.56
N LEU A 101 -22.53 4.95 -2.88
CA LEU A 101 -22.51 6.20 -3.66
C LEU A 101 -23.86 6.90 -3.61
N ASN A 102 -24.95 6.15 -3.82
CA ASN A 102 -26.31 6.69 -3.73
C ASN A 102 -26.63 7.19 -2.30
N PHE A 103 -26.31 6.40 -1.27
CA PHE A 103 -26.52 6.78 0.13
C PHE A 103 -25.80 8.08 0.50
N SER A 104 -24.58 8.28 0.00
CA SER A 104 -23.77 9.46 0.28
C SER A 104 -24.04 10.65 -0.66
N GLY A 105 -24.87 10.48 -1.69
CA GLY A 105 -25.11 11.50 -2.71
C GLY A 105 -23.85 11.85 -3.52
N VAL A 106 -22.90 10.90 -3.65
CA VAL A 106 -21.66 11.10 -4.40
C VAL A 106 -21.86 10.68 -5.84
N GLU A 107 -21.75 11.64 -6.75
CA GLU A 107 -21.66 11.40 -8.19
C GLU A 107 -20.18 11.28 -8.60
N ILE A 108 -19.85 10.17 -9.27
CA ILE A 108 -18.51 9.90 -9.80
C ILE A 108 -18.39 10.40 -11.24
N SER A 109 -17.25 11.01 -11.59
CA SER A 109 -16.97 11.58 -12.91
C SER A 109 -16.08 10.69 -13.78
N PHE A 110 -15.71 9.50 -13.29
CA PHE A 110 -14.94 8.51 -14.02
C PHE A 110 -15.67 7.18 -14.04
N ASP A 111 -15.37 6.39 -15.06
CA ASP A 111 -16.01 5.10 -15.25
C ASP A 111 -15.51 4.07 -14.22
N LEU A 112 -16.47 3.39 -13.58
CA LEU A 112 -16.23 2.21 -12.77
C LEU A 112 -16.65 0.98 -13.56
N ASN A 113 -15.67 0.16 -13.94
CA ASN A 113 -15.92 -1.12 -14.58
C ASN A 113 -15.89 -2.24 -13.55
N PHE A 114 -17.03 -2.89 -13.36
CA PHE A 114 -17.17 -3.97 -12.38
C PHE A 114 -17.02 -5.33 -13.05
N ILE A 115 -16.06 -6.12 -12.59
CA ILE A 115 -15.86 -7.51 -13.02
C ILE A 115 -16.22 -8.41 -11.84
N GLU A 116 -17.49 -8.81 -11.79
CA GLU A 116 -18.04 -9.67 -10.74
C GLU A 116 -17.78 -11.15 -11.05
N ILE A 117 -17.31 -11.87 -10.05
CA ILE A 117 -16.95 -13.28 -10.15
C ILE A 117 -17.96 -14.11 -9.36
N GLU A 118 -18.60 -15.07 -10.06
CA GLU A 118 -19.57 -16.01 -9.48
C GLU A 118 -18.87 -17.07 -8.63
N GLU A 119 -19.60 -17.67 -7.68
CA GLU A 119 -19.01 -18.61 -6.70
C GLU A 119 -18.60 -19.96 -7.30
N ASP A 120 -19.20 -20.36 -8.43
CA ASP A 120 -19.04 -21.67 -9.05
C ASP A 120 -17.89 -21.76 -10.07
N ILE A 121 -17.11 -20.69 -10.21
CA ILE A 121 -15.96 -20.67 -11.13
C ILE A 121 -14.89 -21.68 -10.73
N LYS A 122 -14.14 -22.22 -11.71
CA LYS A 122 -12.91 -22.99 -11.46
C LYS A 122 -11.66 -22.12 -11.59
N GLU A 123 -11.68 -21.23 -12.57
CA GLU A 123 -10.66 -20.25 -12.89
C GLU A 123 -11.29 -19.18 -13.80
N MET A 124 -10.73 -17.97 -13.79
CA MET A 124 -11.17 -16.90 -14.69
C MET A 124 -9.99 -15.98 -15.04
N ARG A 125 -9.84 -15.64 -16.32
CA ARG A 125 -8.98 -14.54 -16.78
C ARG A 125 -9.73 -13.23 -16.58
N VAL A 126 -9.49 -12.56 -15.44
CA VAL A 126 -10.20 -11.33 -15.07
C VAL A 126 -9.66 -10.11 -15.81
N LEU A 127 -8.39 -10.15 -16.22
CA LEU A 127 -7.78 -9.22 -17.16
C LEU A 127 -6.92 -10.00 -18.15
N ASN A 128 -6.91 -9.56 -19.42
CA ASN A 128 -6.08 -10.15 -20.46
C ASN A 128 -5.71 -9.06 -21.48
N THR A 129 -4.54 -8.44 -21.29
CA THR A 129 -3.99 -7.42 -22.18
C THR A 129 -2.96 -8.04 -23.12
N ASP A 130 -2.33 -7.25 -23.99
CA ASP A 130 -1.25 -7.74 -24.83
C ASP A 130 0.01 -8.10 -24.02
N ASP A 131 0.29 -7.38 -22.93
CA ASP A 131 1.53 -7.51 -22.15
C ASP A 131 1.40 -8.39 -20.89
N TYR A 132 0.19 -8.54 -20.34
CA TYR A 132 -0.03 -9.30 -19.11
C TYR A 132 -1.45 -9.86 -19.02
N TYR A 133 -1.66 -10.78 -18.09
CA TYR A 133 -2.98 -11.22 -17.68
C TYR A 133 -3.08 -11.31 -16.16
N VAL A 134 -4.31 -11.27 -15.65
CA VAL A 134 -4.62 -11.60 -14.25
C VAL A 134 -5.61 -12.76 -14.22
N GLU A 135 -5.26 -13.79 -13.46
CA GLU A 135 -6.08 -14.98 -13.24
C GLU A 135 -6.64 -14.96 -11.83
N ALA A 136 -7.90 -15.36 -11.67
CA ALA A 136 -8.55 -15.60 -10.40
C ALA A 136 -8.91 -17.09 -10.26
N ARG A 137 -8.79 -17.64 -9.04
CA ARG A 137 -9.28 -18.98 -8.68
C ARG A 137 -9.93 -18.97 -7.30
N PRO A 138 -10.96 -19.80 -7.06
CA PRO A 138 -11.55 -19.91 -5.73
C PRO A 138 -10.57 -20.56 -4.76
N LEU A 139 -10.51 -19.99 -3.56
CA LEU A 139 -9.75 -20.48 -2.41
C LEU A 139 -10.68 -21.17 -1.41
N LYS A 140 -10.09 -21.72 -0.33
CA LYS A 140 -10.83 -22.46 0.70
C LYS A 140 -10.94 -21.61 1.97
N HIS A 141 -11.99 -20.79 2.05
CA HIS A 141 -12.26 -19.92 3.20
C HIS A 141 -13.71 -20.07 3.68
N LYS A 142 -14.08 -19.41 4.79
CA LYS A 142 -15.45 -19.46 5.35
C LYS A 142 -16.50 -18.83 4.43
N LYS A 143 -16.11 -17.76 3.76
CA LYS A 143 -16.88 -17.09 2.70
C LYS A 143 -16.23 -17.40 1.36
N PHE A 144 -16.97 -17.20 0.27
CA PHE A 144 -16.38 -17.26 -1.06
C PHE A 144 -15.19 -16.30 -1.16
N CYS A 145 -14.02 -16.86 -1.48
CA CYS A 145 -12.75 -16.16 -1.49
C CYS A 145 -11.97 -16.51 -2.75
N LEU A 146 -11.25 -15.52 -3.27
CA LEU A 146 -10.48 -15.61 -4.49
C LEU A 146 -9.00 -15.37 -4.21
N GLY A 147 -8.15 -16.12 -4.89
CA GLY A 147 -6.73 -15.80 -5.03
C GLY A 147 -6.47 -15.27 -6.42
N TYR A 148 -5.45 -14.43 -6.56
CA TYR A 148 -5.11 -13.80 -7.83
C TYR A 148 -3.66 -14.08 -8.24
N ARG A 149 -3.43 -14.28 -9.54
CA ARG A 149 -2.11 -14.33 -10.16
C ARG A 149 -2.00 -13.26 -11.23
N PHE A 150 -1.06 -12.34 -11.05
CA PHE A 150 -0.59 -11.43 -12.10
C PHE A 150 0.56 -12.09 -12.86
N GLN A 151 0.50 -12.12 -14.18
CA GLN A 151 1.54 -12.69 -15.04
C GLN A 151 1.79 -11.77 -16.22
N GLU A 152 3.01 -11.22 -16.32
CA GLU A 152 3.48 -10.67 -17.59
C GLU A 152 3.66 -11.79 -18.61
N LYS A 153 3.30 -11.53 -19.86
CA LYS A 153 3.60 -12.45 -20.95
C LYS A 153 5.09 -12.43 -21.25
N ASP A 154 5.57 -13.54 -21.78
CA ASP A 154 6.98 -13.68 -22.13
C ASP A 154 7.38 -12.64 -23.18
N LYS A 155 8.54 -12.05 -22.97
CA LYS A 155 9.12 -11.09 -23.90
C LYS A 155 10.05 -11.85 -24.85
N PRO A 156 10.15 -11.42 -26.12
CA PRO A 156 11.18 -11.93 -26.99
C PRO A 156 12.58 -11.81 -26.36
N GLY A 157 13.47 -12.70 -26.76
CA GLY A 157 14.86 -12.66 -26.37
C GLY A 157 15.53 -11.34 -26.73
N LYS A 158 16.69 -11.09 -26.13
CA LYS A 158 17.52 -9.96 -26.53
C LYS A 158 18.02 -10.23 -27.95
N VAL A 159 18.00 -9.17 -28.77
CA VAL A 159 18.65 -9.17 -30.07
C VAL A 159 20.15 -9.08 -29.86
N ASP A 160 20.89 -9.96 -30.52
CA ASP A 160 22.33 -9.87 -30.68
C ASP A 160 22.63 -8.77 -31.70
N ALA A 161 22.98 -7.58 -31.19
CA ALA A 161 23.20 -6.41 -32.02
C ALA A 161 24.41 -6.57 -32.95
N GLU A 162 25.46 -7.25 -32.49
CA GLU A 162 26.69 -7.45 -33.27
C GLU A 162 26.42 -8.39 -34.45
N LYS A 163 25.72 -9.50 -34.24
CA LYS A 163 25.33 -10.39 -35.34
C LYS A 163 24.35 -9.72 -36.29
N ALA A 164 23.37 -8.98 -35.77
CA ALA A 164 22.42 -8.27 -36.61
C ALA A 164 23.12 -7.27 -37.56
N GLU A 165 24.14 -6.56 -37.04
CA GLU A 165 24.97 -5.64 -37.83
C GLU A 165 25.82 -6.37 -38.89
N GLN A 166 26.41 -7.53 -38.55
CA GLN A 166 27.17 -8.36 -39.49
C GLN A 166 26.33 -8.82 -40.69
N TYR A 167 25.05 -9.13 -40.45
CA TYR A 167 24.10 -9.49 -41.50
C TYR A 167 23.44 -8.28 -42.19
N GLY A 168 23.83 -7.05 -41.84
CA GLY A 168 23.25 -5.83 -42.43
C GLY A 168 21.78 -5.59 -42.05
N ILE A 169 21.29 -6.18 -40.97
CA ILE A 169 19.93 -6.00 -40.49
C ILE A 169 19.84 -4.65 -39.78
N THR A 170 19.28 -3.65 -40.46
CA THR A 170 19.14 -2.28 -39.92
C THR A 170 17.70 -1.79 -39.83
N GLU A 171 16.76 -2.48 -40.49
CA GLU A 171 15.37 -2.04 -40.61
C GLU A 171 14.50 -2.56 -39.45
N ASP A 172 13.70 -1.70 -38.82
CA ASP A 172 12.83 -2.05 -37.68
C ASP A 172 11.86 -3.20 -37.97
N LYS A 173 11.34 -3.29 -39.21
CA LYS A 173 10.46 -4.38 -39.63
C LYS A 173 11.16 -5.75 -39.58
N HIS A 174 12.47 -5.80 -39.85
CA HIS A 174 13.26 -7.03 -39.79
C HIS A 174 13.42 -7.46 -38.33
N PHE A 175 13.76 -6.53 -37.44
CA PHE A 175 13.82 -6.82 -36.00
C PHE A 175 12.48 -7.26 -35.42
N LYS A 176 11.37 -6.65 -35.86
CA LYS A 176 10.02 -7.06 -35.44
C LYS A 176 9.68 -8.47 -35.91
N SER A 177 10.00 -8.81 -37.16
CA SER A 177 9.79 -10.14 -37.72
C SER A 177 10.61 -11.21 -36.99
N LEU A 178 11.91 -10.95 -36.79
CA LEU A 178 12.82 -11.85 -36.09
C LEU A 178 12.38 -12.05 -34.63
N LYS A 179 12.00 -10.98 -33.91
CA LYS A 179 11.45 -11.08 -32.54
C LYS A 179 10.13 -11.84 -32.45
N ALA A 180 9.36 -11.91 -33.54
CA ALA A 180 8.16 -12.72 -33.63
C ALA A 180 8.44 -14.21 -33.92
N GLY A 181 9.71 -14.60 -34.06
CA GLY A 181 10.12 -15.97 -34.36
C GLY A 181 10.17 -16.30 -35.85
N ASN A 182 9.95 -15.33 -36.74
CA ASN A 182 9.97 -15.55 -38.18
C ASN A 182 11.38 -15.42 -38.75
N ASN A 183 11.72 -16.27 -39.73
CA ASN A 183 12.95 -16.15 -40.50
C ASN A 183 12.89 -14.92 -41.41
N LEU A 184 14.05 -14.35 -41.69
CA LEU A 184 14.19 -13.17 -42.54
C LEU A 184 14.95 -13.53 -43.82
N THR A 185 14.38 -13.21 -44.98
CA THR A 185 15.10 -13.28 -46.25
C THR A 185 15.58 -11.88 -46.63
N LEU A 186 16.89 -11.72 -46.76
CA LEU A 186 17.52 -10.48 -47.20
C LEU A 186 17.41 -10.31 -48.72
N ASN A 187 17.70 -9.10 -49.21
CA ASN A 187 17.60 -8.76 -50.64
C ASN A 187 18.58 -9.55 -51.53
N ASP A 188 19.66 -10.08 -50.96
CA ASP A 188 20.65 -10.93 -51.63
C ASP A 188 20.24 -12.41 -51.67
N GLY A 189 19.07 -12.76 -51.10
CA GLY A 189 18.56 -14.12 -51.01
C GLY A 189 19.01 -14.89 -49.76
N THR A 190 19.87 -14.31 -48.92
CA THR A 190 20.30 -14.93 -47.66
C THR A 190 19.11 -15.09 -46.71
N VAL A 191 18.92 -16.29 -46.15
CA VAL A 191 17.89 -16.58 -45.15
C VAL A 191 18.54 -16.62 -43.77
N ILE A 192 18.06 -15.78 -42.87
CA ILE A 192 18.52 -15.67 -41.49
C ILE A 192 17.45 -16.24 -40.58
N GLU A 193 17.81 -17.24 -39.79
CA GLU A 193 16.90 -17.80 -38.81
C GLU A 193 16.76 -16.90 -37.59
N SER A 194 15.52 -16.76 -37.08
CA SER A 194 15.24 -15.90 -35.92
C SER A 194 16.16 -16.20 -34.73
N HIS A 195 16.41 -17.48 -34.47
CA HIS A 195 17.18 -17.94 -33.32
C HIS A 195 18.69 -17.63 -33.41
N GLU A 196 19.21 -17.29 -34.60
CA GLU A 196 20.61 -16.86 -34.75
C GLU A 196 20.84 -15.44 -34.23
N ILE A 197 19.79 -14.61 -34.30
CA ILE A 197 19.82 -13.18 -33.94
C ILE A 197 19.13 -12.91 -32.60
N VAL A 198 18.04 -13.61 -32.30
CA VAL A 198 17.23 -13.40 -31.10
C VAL A 198 17.50 -14.55 -30.13
N GLY A 199 17.96 -14.19 -28.93
CA GLY A 199 18.20 -15.17 -27.87
C GLY A 199 16.91 -15.84 -27.36
N HIS A 200 17.06 -16.69 -26.34
CA HIS A 200 15.91 -17.36 -25.73
C HIS A 200 14.85 -16.36 -25.20
N PRO A 201 13.55 -16.71 -25.28
CA PRO A 201 12.48 -15.93 -24.68
C PRO A 201 12.77 -15.62 -23.21
N ARG A 202 12.40 -14.41 -22.79
CA ARG A 202 12.57 -13.95 -21.42
C ARG A 202 11.24 -14.11 -20.70
N PRO A 203 11.17 -15.00 -19.69
CA PRO A 203 9.94 -15.21 -18.93
C PRO A 203 9.44 -13.90 -18.33
N GLY A 204 8.13 -13.66 -18.44
CA GLY A 204 7.51 -12.49 -17.82
C GLY A 204 7.56 -12.56 -16.28
N ASP A 205 7.62 -11.40 -15.63
CA ASP A 205 7.49 -11.30 -14.18
C ASP A 205 6.11 -11.77 -13.71
N SER A 206 6.06 -12.37 -12.52
CA SER A 206 4.83 -12.95 -11.97
C SER A 206 4.67 -12.76 -10.46
N PHE A 207 3.43 -12.59 -10.03
CA PHE A 207 3.06 -12.36 -8.64
C PHE A 207 1.75 -13.09 -8.33
N ALA A 208 1.72 -13.85 -7.24
CA ALA A 208 0.49 -14.43 -6.71
C ALA A 208 0.13 -13.79 -5.37
N TYR A 209 -1.12 -13.41 -5.23
CA TYR A 209 -1.71 -12.91 -3.99
C TYR A 209 -2.73 -13.90 -3.48
N ILE A 210 -2.39 -14.55 -2.36
CA ILE A 210 -3.18 -15.57 -1.70
C ILE A 210 -3.31 -15.14 -0.25
N THR A 211 -4.49 -14.68 0.15
CA THR A 211 -4.75 -14.33 1.55
C THR A 211 -5.60 -15.43 2.17
N ASP A 212 -6.81 -15.09 2.61
CA ASP A 212 -7.65 -15.88 3.49
C ASP A 212 -8.01 -17.22 2.85
N THR A 213 -7.35 -18.28 3.32
CA THR A 213 -7.56 -19.65 2.86
C THR A 213 -6.94 -20.66 3.83
N GLU A 214 -7.57 -21.81 3.98
CA GLU A 214 -6.89 -23.06 4.31
C GLU A 214 -5.99 -23.49 3.14
N TYR A 215 -5.05 -24.40 3.39
CA TYR A 215 -4.35 -25.08 2.31
C TYR A 215 -5.34 -25.64 1.26
N CYS A 216 -5.14 -25.27 -0.01
CA CYS A 216 -5.93 -25.80 -1.11
C CYS A 216 -5.13 -25.91 -2.43
N PRO A 217 -5.48 -26.84 -3.33
CA PRO A 217 -4.76 -27.02 -4.60
C PRO A 217 -4.81 -25.79 -5.53
N ASN A 218 -5.85 -24.97 -5.45
CA ASN A 218 -5.94 -23.76 -6.26
C ASN A 218 -4.92 -22.70 -5.84
N ALA A 219 -4.55 -22.65 -4.55
CA ALA A 219 -3.47 -21.80 -4.09
C ALA A 219 -2.13 -22.20 -4.75
N VAL A 220 -1.84 -23.50 -4.81
CA VAL A 220 -0.66 -24.02 -5.51
C VAL A 220 -0.69 -23.65 -7.00
N LYS A 221 -1.82 -23.86 -7.69
CA LYS A 221 -1.98 -23.53 -9.12
C LYS A 221 -1.72 -22.06 -9.43
N LEU A 222 -2.22 -21.14 -8.60
CA LEU A 222 -1.94 -19.71 -8.75
C LEU A 222 -0.45 -19.40 -8.58
N ALA A 223 0.20 -20.08 -7.64
CA ALA A 223 1.58 -19.84 -7.25
C ALA A 223 2.65 -20.50 -8.15
N VAL A 224 2.28 -21.38 -9.09
CA VAL A 224 3.25 -22.18 -9.87
C VAL A 224 4.28 -21.28 -10.55
N ASN A 225 5.56 -21.50 -10.22
CA ASN A 225 6.74 -20.82 -10.75
C ASN A 225 6.69 -19.28 -10.63
N THR A 226 5.96 -18.74 -9.66
CA THR A 226 5.89 -17.27 -9.51
C THR A 226 7.21 -16.66 -9.05
N ASN A 227 7.49 -15.41 -9.40
CA ASN A 227 8.62 -14.70 -8.81
C ASN A 227 8.37 -14.39 -7.34
N ILE A 228 7.15 -13.95 -7.02
CA ILE A 228 6.73 -13.64 -5.65
C ILE A 228 5.37 -14.29 -5.40
N LEU A 229 5.28 -15.08 -4.33
CA LEU A 229 4.03 -15.52 -3.72
C LEU A 229 3.82 -14.74 -2.42
N TYR A 230 2.77 -13.93 -2.34
CA TYR A 230 2.27 -13.42 -1.07
C TYR A 230 1.22 -14.39 -0.53
N HIS A 231 1.47 -15.00 0.63
CA HIS A 231 0.56 -15.95 1.27
C HIS A 231 0.19 -15.50 2.69
N GLU A 232 -1.05 -15.73 3.13
CA GLU A 232 -1.37 -15.56 4.55
C GLU A 232 -0.54 -16.50 5.44
N ALA A 233 -0.24 -16.05 6.65
CA ALA A 233 0.25 -16.90 7.74
C ALA A 233 -0.40 -16.43 9.04
N THR A 234 -1.73 -16.47 9.09
CA THR A 234 -2.50 -15.94 10.22
C THR A 234 -2.09 -16.61 11.54
N PHE A 235 -1.71 -17.89 11.49
CA PHE A 235 -1.31 -18.68 12.66
C PHE A 235 0.04 -19.40 12.47
N GLY A 236 0.68 -19.75 13.58
CA GLY A 236 1.76 -20.74 13.62
C GLY A 236 1.19 -22.15 13.79
N ASN A 237 2.03 -23.15 13.60
CA ASN A 237 1.62 -24.56 13.57
C ASN A 237 0.96 -25.04 14.88
N GLN A 238 1.31 -24.45 16.03
CA GLN A 238 0.67 -24.77 17.32
C GLN A 238 -0.83 -24.46 17.35
N LEU A 239 -1.32 -23.62 16.44
CA LEU A 239 -2.72 -23.22 16.31
C LEU A 239 -3.34 -23.71 14.99
N ALA A 240 -2.83 -24.80 14.42
CA ALA A 240 -3.35 -25.38 13.18
C ALA A 240 -4.85 -25.70 13.24
N ASP A 241 -5.34 -26.22 14.37
CA ASP A 241 -6.77 -26.48 14.57
C ASP A 241 -7.58 -25.19 14.49
N LYS A 242 -7.07 -24.09 15.08
CA LYS A 242 -7.72 -22.80 15.03
C LYS A 242 -7.71 -22.24 13.61
N ALA A 243 -6.58 -22.34 12.90
CA ALA A 243 -6.46 -21.93 11.51
C ALA A 243 -7.55 -22.57 10.66
N LYS A 244 -7.66 -23.91 10.73
CA LYS A 244 -8.70 -24.68 10.04
C LYS A 244 -10.12 -24.28 10.46
N GLU A 245 -10.39 -24.16 11.76
CA GLU A 245 -11.70 -23.73 12.28
C GLU A 245 -12.13 -22.36 11.73
N THR A 246 -11.16 -21.47 11.46
CA THR A 246 -11.40 -20.12 10.95
C THR A 246 -11.28 -19.98 9.44
N GLY A 247 -10.90 -21.04 8.71
CA GLY A 247 -10.70 -20.98 7.25
C GLY A 247 -9.37 -20.32 6.85
N HIS A 248 -8.34 -20.42 7.68
CA HIS A 248 -7.02 -19.79 7.53
C HIS A 248 -5.89 -20.82 7.44
N SER A 249 -4.71 -20.33 7.09
CA SER A 249 -3.48 -21.12 6.98
C SER A 249 -2.52 -20.86 8.13
N THR A 250 -1.69 -21.87 8.40
CA THR A 250 -0.49 -21.69 9.20
C THR A 250 0.70 -21.24 8.35
N ALA A 251 1.77 -20.75 9.00
CA ALA A 251 3.05 -20.48 8.34
C ALA A 251 3.62 -21.71 7.61
N ARG A 252 3.36 -22.93 8.11
CA ARG A 252 3.76 -24.18 7.44
C ARG A 252 2.91 -24.48 6.20
N ASP A 253 1.61 -24.16 6.23
CA ASP A 253 0.75 -24.32 5.06
C ASP A 253 1.19 -23.38 3.93
N ALA A 254 1.53 -22.13 4.26
CA ALA A 254 2.11 -21.17 3.31
C ALA A 254 3.42 -21.70 2.68
N ALA A 255 4.33 -22.21 3.50
CA ALA A 255 5.59 -22.80 3.04
C ALA A 255 5.37 -24.05 2.17
N ARG A 256 4.36 -24.86 2.51
CA ARG A 256 3.95 -26.01 1.71
C ARG A 256 3.48 -25.58 0.32
N VAL A 257 2.59 -24.59 0.23
CA VAL A 257 2.13 -24.04 -1.06
C VAL A 257 3.32 -23.53 -1.88
N ALA A 258 4.22 -22.75 -1.26
CA ALA A 258 5.42 -22.24 -1.93
C ALA A 258 6.32 -23.35 -2.48
N THR A 259 6.51 -24.42 -1.70
CA THR A 259 7.34 -25.56 -2.09
C THR A 259 6.72 -26.35 -3.24
N GLU A 260 5.43 -26.71 -3.13
CA GLU A 260 4.71 -27.44 -4.18
C GLU A 260 4.61 -26.63 -5.47
N ALA A 261 4.50 -25.30 -5.36
CA ALA A 261 4.40 -24.40 -6.50
C ALA A 261 5.77 -24.02 -7.09
N GLN A 262 6.88 -24.32 -6.42
CA GLN A 262 8.22 -23.90 -6.85
C GLN A 262 8.32 -22.39 -7.10
N THR A 263 7.69 -21.58 -6.23
CA THR A 263 7.86 -20.12 -6.28
C THR A 263 9.31 -19.73 -6.02
N LYS A 264 9.74 -18.55 -6.46
CA LYS A 264 11.11 -18.06 -6.18
C LYS A 264 11.22 -17.43 -4.79
N LEU A 265 10.17 -16.75 -4.32
CA LEU A 265 10.13 -16.06 -3.03
C LEU A 265 8.73 -16.16 -2.42
N LEU A 266 8.66 -16.65 -1.19
CA LEU A 266 7.47 -16.58 -0.36
C LEU A 266 7.53 -15.32 0.52
N VAL A 267 6.46 -14.53 0.52
CA VAL A 267 6.25 -13.41 1.44
C VAL A 267 5.04 -13.76 2.29
N ILE A 268 5.24 -13.95 3.58
CA ILE A 268 4.14 -14.23 4.51
C ILE A 268 3.58 -12.94 5.09
N GLY A 269 2.25 -12.85 5.20
CA GLY A 269 1.53 -11.69 5.73
C GLY A 269 0.24 -12.08 6.46
N HIS A 270 -0.71 -11.15 6.55
CA HIS A 270 -2.03 -11.37 7.16
C HIS A 270 -1.94 -11.93 8.60
N PHE A 271 -1.19 -11.26 9.46
CA PHE A 271 -0.83 -11.78 10.77
C PHE A 271 -1.91 -11.51 11.81
N SER A 272 -2.27 -12.53 12.59
CA SER A 272 -3.12 -12.35 13.76
C SER A 272 -2.49 -11.37 14.75
N ALA A 273 -3.30 -10.48 15.32
CA ALA A 273 -2.88 -9.49 16.33
C ALA A 273 -2.19 -10.13 17.55
N ARG A 274 -2.42 -11.42 17.81
CA ARG A 274 -1.80 -12.18 18.91
C ARG A 274 -0.27 -12.27 18.81
N TYR A 275 0.28 -12.22 17.61
CA TYR A 275 1.73 -12.33 17.42
C TYR A 275 2.35 -10.94 17.56
N THR A 276 3.12 -10.76 18.63
CA THR A 276 4.01 -9.61 18.83
C THR A 276 5.39 -9.84 18.20
N ASN A 277 5.82 -11.11 18.12
CA ASN A 277 7.05 -11.51 17.44
C ASN A 277 6.73 -12.38 16.21
N LEU A 278 6.76 -11.74 15.03
CA LEU A 278 6.49 -12.40 13.75
C LEU A 278 7.61 -13.36 13.31
N HIS A 279 8.82 -13.26 13.89
CA HIS A 279 9.94 -14.15 13.55
C HIS A 279 9.66 -15.61 13.92
N LEU A 280 8.71 -15.87 14.83
CA LEU A 280 8.24 -17.23 15.12
C LEU A 280 7.61 -17.86 13.88
N LEU A 281 6.75 -17.12 13.18
CA LEU A 281 6.10 -17.56 11.94
C LEU A 281 7.10 -17.65 10.80
N LEU A 282 8.02 -16.68 10.71
CA LEU A 282 9.10 -16.70 9.72
C LEU A 282 9.96 -17.96 9.85
N LYS A 283 10.34 -18.32 11.08
CA LYS A 283 11.13 -19.53 11.33
C LYS A 283 10.38 -20.77 10.86
N GLU A 284 9.12 -20.92 11.26
CA GLU A 284 8.29 -22.07 10.84
C GLU A 284 8.14 -22.16 9.32
N ALA A 285 7.97 -21.04 8.64
CA ALA A 285 7.88 -21.02 7.18
C ALA A 285 9.23 -21.37 6.52
N ARG A 286 10.35 -20.85 7.03
CA ARG A 286 11.71 -21.13 6.52
C ARG A 286 12.14 -22.58 6.71
N ASP A 287 11.62 -23.26 7.71
CA ASP A 287 11.85 -24.71 7.90
C ASP A 287 11.27 -25.53 6.73
N GLY A 288 10.18 -25.06 6.10
CA GLY A 288 9.58 -25.70 4.92
C GLY A 288 10.06 -25.12 3.59
N PHE A 289 10.28 -23.81 3.52
CA PHE A 289 10.69 -23.09 2.32
C PHE A 289 11.63 -21.94 2.67
N TYR A 290 12.94 -22.14 2.52
CA TYR A 290 13.96 -21.21 3.00
C TYR A 290 13.87 -19.78 2.41
N PRO A 291 13.58 -19.58 1.11
CA PRO A 291 13.37 -18.25 0.52
C PRO A 291 12.03 -17.63 0.97
N THR A 292 11.91 -17.36 2.27
CA THR A 292 10.73 -16.74 2.88
C THR A 292 11.09 -15.42 3.57
N TRP A 293 10.29 -14.39 3.31
CA TRP A 293 10.34 -13.08 3.95
C TRP A 293 9.07 -12.77 4.73
N LEU A 294 9.19 -11.96 5.78
CA LEU A 294 8.04 -11.31 6.42
C LEU A 294 7.61 -10.14 5.55
N ALA A 295 6.31 -10.02 5.28
CA ALA A 295 5.75 -8.78 4.78
C ALA A 295 6.04 -7.65 5.79
N GLN A 296 6.68 -6.60 5.30
CA GLN A 296 6.87 -5.34 6.04
C GLN A 296 6.10 -4.27 5.30
N GLU A 297 5.23 -3.57 6.01
CA GLU A 297 4.44 -2.49 5.42
C GLU A 297 5.36 -1.43 4.80
N LEU A 298 4.96 -0.93 3.63
CA LEU A 298 5.64 0.10 2.85
C LEU A 298 7.00 -0.32 2.26
N ARG A 299 7.51 -1.52 2.58
CA ARG A 299 8.77 -2.01 2.02
C ARG A 299 8.56 -2.53 0.59
N PRO A 300 9.25 -1.98 -0.42
CA PRO A 300 9.19 -2.52 -1.77
C PRO A 300 9.94 -3.85 -1.88
N ILE A 301 9.37 -4.77 -2.65
CA ILE A 301 9.91 -6.10 -2.95
C ILE A 301 9.97 -6.23 -4.47
N PHE A 302 11.17 -6.44 -5.01
CA PHE A 302 11.40 -6.53 -6.45
C PHE A 302 11.33 -7.98 -6.92
N THR A 303 10.66 -8.25 -8.03
CA THR A 303 10.63 -9.59 -8.65
C THR A 303 11.98 -10.04 -9.20
N ASP A 304 12.85 -9.07 -9.49
CA ASP A 304 14.26 -9.25 -9.81
C ASP A 304 15.07 -8.47 -8.76
N PRO A 305 15.75 -9.17 -7.83
CA PRO A 305 16.55 -8.54 -6.79
C PRO A 305 17.64 -7.61 -7.30
N SER A 306 18.12 -7.79 -8.55
CA SER A 306 19.13 -6.90 -9.13
C SER A 306 18.63 -5.47 -9.36
N HIS A 307 17.30 -5.29 -9.42
CA HIS A 307 16.66 -3.97 -9.51
C HIS A 307 16.50 -3.28 -8.16
N GLU A 308 16.71 -3.99 -7.05
CA GLU A 308 16.90 -3.35 -5.75
C GLU A 308 18.22 -2.57 -5.85
N ARG A 309 18.13 -1.28 -6.18
CA ARG A 309 19.30 -0.40 -6.26
C ARG A 309 20.03 -0.55 -4.94
N GLY A 310 21.27 -1.06 -5.01
CA GLY A 310 22.09 -1.42 -3.85
C GLY A 310 21.90 -0.42 -2.73
N VAL A 311 21.65 -0.96 -1.52
CA VAL A 311 21.51 -0.25 -0.24
C VAL A 311 22.06 1.15 -0.36
N VAL A 312 21.17 2.15 -0.31
CA VAL A 312 21.52 3.56 -0.39
C VAL A 312 22.72 3.84 0.50
N GLU A 313 23.91 4.02 -0.08
CA GLU A 313 25.02 4.58 0.68
C GLU A 313 24.61 6.01 1.04
N PRO A 314 24.60 6.36 2.34
CA PRO A 314 24.17 7.68 2.76
C PRO A 314 25.06 8.74 2.11
N LYS A 315 24.49 9.56 1.23
CA LYS A 315 25.16 10.73 0.61
C LYS A 315 25.39 11.89 1.59
N VAL A 316 24.98 11.73 2.84
CA VAL A 316 25.18 12.71 3.90
C VAL A 316 25.68 11.97 5.13
N ASP A 317 26.95 12.14 5.43
CA ASP A 317 27.44 11.87 6.77
C ASP A 317 26.72 12.82 7.73
N LEU A 318 25.96 12.26 8.68
CA LEU A 318 25.48 13.02 9.82
C LEU A 318 26.70 13.42 10.63
N ILE A 319 27.17 14.66 10.43
CA ILE A 319 28.16 15.26 11.31
C ILE A 319 27.50 15.40 12.67
N ASP A 320 27.99 14.62 13.63
CA ASP A 320 27.60 14.72 15.02
C ASP A 320 27.94 16.12 15.56
N LEU A 321 26.91 16.96 15.71
CA LEU A 321 27.04 18.34 16.21
C LEU A 321 27.52 18.39 17.67
N THR A 322 27.62 17.26 18.36
CA THR A 322 28.18 17.18 19.72
C THR A 322 29.70 17.05 19.76
N LYS A 323 30.35 16.77 18.62
CA LYS A 323 31.80 16.92 18.50
C LYS A 323 32.13 18.42 18.39
N LYS A 324 32.39 19.04 19.55
CA LYS A 324 33.08 20.33 19.62
C LYS A 324 34.28 20.30 18.67
N LYS A 325 34.26 21.12 17.62
CA LYS A 325 35.43 21.39 16.79
C LYS A 325 36.58 21.77 17.73
N PRO A 326 37.78 21.17 17.60
CA PRO A 326 38.93 21.67 18.32
C PRO A 326 39.17 23.11 17.85
N HIS A 327 39.24 24.03 18.81
CA HIS A 327 39.62 25.41 18.57
C HIS A 327 41.00 25.44 17.88
N SER A 328 41.04 25.75 16.59
CA SER A 328 42.27 26.20 15.93
C SER A 328 42.32 27.73 15.97
N SER A 329 42.65 28.27 17.14
CA SER A 329 43.10 29.66 17.27
C SER A 329 44.62 29.73 17.11
N SER A 330 45.08 29.87 15.87
CA SER A 330 46.37 30.45 15.50
C SER A 330 46.25 30.82 14.01
N GLY A 331 45.93 32.05 13.64
CA GLY A 331 46.80 33.21 13.83
C GLY A 331 47.83 33.23 12.70
N ASN A 332 47.50 33.85 11.56
CA ASN A 332 48.51 34.53 10.74
C ASN A 332 47.89 35.58 9.82
N TYR A 333 48.25 36.83 10.13
CA TYR A 333 48.07 38.05 9.38
C TYR A 333 48.94 38.06 8.12
N ARG A 334 48.37 38.45 6.97
CA ARG A 334 48.99 39.17 5.83
C ARG A 334 47.84 39.39 4.82
N GLY A 335 47.38 40.57 4.45
CA GLY A 335 48.04 41.86 4.36
C GLY A 335 48.10 42.26 2.88
N THR A 336 47.02 42.78 2.30
CA THR A 336 47.06 43.54 1.05
C THR A 336 46.05 44.69 1.08
N ARG A 337 46.62 45.90 0.94
CA ARG A 337 45.97 47.20 0.90
C ARG A 337 45.32 47.49 -0.46
N SER A 338 44.24 48.27 -0.41
CA SER A 338 43.97 49.49 -1.20
C SER A 338 43.74 49.39 -2.71
N LYS A 339 42.50 49.73 -3.11
CA LYS A 339 42.08 50.78 -4.09
C LYS A 339 40.54 50.66 -4.16
N GLY A 340 39.70 51.64 -3.89
CA GLY A 340 39.71 53.06 -4.24
C GLY A 340 38.49 53.31 -5.14
N GLY A 341 37.53 54.13 -4.70
CA GLY A 341 36.42 54.56 -5.56
C GLY A 341 35.15 54.98 -4.82
N ARG A 342 34.94 56.29 -4.69
CA ARG A 342 33.83 57.00 -4.04
C ARG A 342 32.71 57.35 -5.04
N SER A 343 31.45 57.38 -4.58
CA SER A 343 30.46 58.48 -4.74
C SER A 343 29.10 58.00 -4.19
N ALA A 344 28.51 58.50 -3.09
CA ALA A 344 28.06 59.85 -2.70
C ALA A 344 26.73 60.32 -3.36
N GLY A 345 25.74 60.65 -2.51
CA GLY A 345 24.45 61.32 -2.81
C GLY A 345 23.24 60.47 -2.37
N SER A 346 22.54 60.60 -1.24
CA SER A 346 22.07 61.73 -0.40
C SER A 346 21.04 62.63 -1.10
N ARG A 347 19.73 62.44 -0.83
CA ARG A 347 18.86 63.27 0.06
C ARG A 347 17.35 63.21 -0.27
N HIS A 348 16.57 63.19 0.83
CA HIS A 348 15.26 63.83 1.08
C HIS A 348 14.04 63.29 0.31
N GLY A 349 12.83 63.12 0.86
CA GLY A 349 12.18 63.68 2.05
C GLY A 349 10.83 64.28 1.61
N GLY A 350 9.69 63.86 2.18
CA GLY A 350 8.40 64.51 1.89
C GLY A 350 7.15 63.71 2.29
N LYS A 351 6.23 64.37 3.00
CA LYS A 351 5.02 63.88 3.67
C LYS A 351 3.76 63.89 2.77
N ARG A 352 2.83 62.91 2.98
CA ARG A 352 1.31 62.87 3.04
C ARG A 352 0.44 63.97 2.35
N PRO A 353 -0.92 63.85 2.18
CA PRO A 353 -1.90 62.75 2.40
C PRO A 353 -3.09 62.60 1.36
N GLY A 354 -3.85 61.48 1.46
CA GLY A 354 -5.34 61.41 1.53
C GLY A 354 -6.28 61.64 0.32
N SER A 355 -7.16 60.66 0.00
CA SER A 355 -8.64 60.75 -0.22
C SER A 355 -9.20 59.40 -0.74
N LYS A 356 -10.12 58.72 -0.02
CA LYS A 356 -11.61 58.66 -0.20
C LYS A 356 -12.05 58.12 -1.59
N ASN A 357 -13.05 57.25 -1.81
CA ASN A 357 -14.13 56.64 -1.02
C ASN A 357 -14.91 55.64 -1.95
N PHE A 358 -15.96 54.99 -1.40
CA PHE A 358 -17.20 54.44 -2.02
C PHE A 358 -17.19 52.98 -2.53
N ARG A 359 -18.20 52.12 -2.28
CA ARG A 359 -19.38 52.10 -1.39
C ARG A 359 -20.00 50.69 -1.48
N SER A 360 -20.65 50.22 -0.42
CA SER A 360 -21.65 49.14 -0.45
C SER A 360 -23.06 49.69 -0.71
N ARG A 361 -23.98 48.86 -1.23
CA ARG A 361 -25.46 48.93 -1.16
C ARG A 361 -26.02 47.55 -1.57
N LYS A 362 -26.74 46.79 -0.74
CA LYS A 362 -28.13 46.88 -0.18
C LYS A 362 -29.24 46.46 -1.17
N SER A 363 -30.08 45.54 -0.66
CA SER A 363 -31.33 44.94 -1.16
C SER A 363 -32.46 45.93 -1.53
N LYS A 364 -33.40 45.50 -2.39
CA LYS A 364 -34.87 45.46 -2.14
C LYS A 364 -35.71 44.95 -3.34
N ASP A 365 -36.76 44.17 -2.99
CA ASP A 365 -38.18 44.10 -3.48
C ASP A 365 -38.49 44.08 -5.00
N SER A 366 -39.53 43.45 -5.57
CA SER A 366 -40.61 42.52 -5.21
C SER A 366 -41.43 42.21 -6.50
N ASP A 367 -42.43 41.31 -6.40
CA ASP A 367 -43.64 41.10 -7.25
C ASP A 367 -43.67 39.83 -8.13
N VAL A 368 -44.74 39.03 -8.31
CA VAL A 368 -46.07 38.79 -7.69
C VAL A 368 -46.67 37.52 -8.38
N SER A 369 -47.61 36.83 -7.69
CA SER A 369 -48.59 35.79 -8.16
C SER A 369 -48.06 34.36 -8.36
N GLY A 370 -48.71 33.27 -7.92
CA GLY A 370 -49.97 33.04 -7.23
C GLY A 370 -50.61 31.75 -7.77
N ASN A 371 -50.69 30.67 -6.99
CA ASN A 371 -51.88 29.79 -7.01
C ASN A 371 -51.95 28.84 -5.79
N ARG A 372 -53.19 28.56 -5.38
CA ARG A 372 -53.62 27.79 -4.20
C ARG A 372 -53.69 26.29 -4.48
N GLY A 373 -53.54 25.48 -3.44
CA GLY A 373 -53.97 24.08 -3.39
C GLY A 373 -53.93 23.50 -1.98
N ARG A 374 -55.10 23.42 -1.32
CA ARG A 374 -55.36 22.82 0.00
C ARG A 374 -55.26 21.29 -0.04
N TYR A 375 -54.94 20.68 1.10
CA TYR A 375 -55.47 19.45 1.76
C TYR A 375 -54.33 18.94 2.67
N GLY A 376 -54.47 18.56 3.93
CA GLY A 376 -55.54 18.45 4.91
C GLY A 376 -54.88 17.92 6.20
N SER A 377 -55.27 18.44 7.35
CA SER A 377 -54.77 18.02 8.66
C SER A 377 -55.41 16.70 9.12
N VAL A 378 -54.66 15.84 9.81
CA VAL A 378 -55.21 15.05 10.93
C VAL A 378 -54.11 14.89 12.00
N ASN A 379 -54.41 15.39 13.20
CA ASN A 379 -53.69 15.16 14.46
C ASN A 379 -54.04 13.76 15.01
N TYR A 380 -53.13 13.15 15.79
CA TYR A 380 -53.52 12.44 17.02
C TYR A 380 -52.38 12.43 18.03
N GLU A 381 -52.80 12.43 19.29
CA GLU A 381 -52.14 12.94 20.49
C GLU A 381 -51.20 11.95 21.21
N ASP A 382 -50.15 12.53 21.77
CA ASP A 382 -49.74 12.52 23.19
C ASP A 382 -50.39 11.47 24.14
N ARG A 383 -49.55 10.68 24.82
CA ARG A 383 -49.79 10.19 26.19
C ARG A 383 -48.46 9.98 26.93
N GLY A 384 -48.26 10.78 27.97
CA GLY A 384 -47.25 10.59 29.00
C GLY A 384 -47.66 9.68 30.17
N ASP A 385 -46.66 9.49 31.02
CA ASP A 385 -46.65 9.09 32.44
C ASP A 385 -47.02 7.68 32.91
N ARG A 386 -46.03 7.02 33.55
CA ARG A 386 -46.18 6.48 34.92
C ARG A 386 -44.84 6.21 35.63
N TYR A 387 -44.66 6.88 36.77
CA TYR A 387 -43.73 6.58 37.87
C TYR A 387 -44.12 5.28 38.62
N ARG A 388 -43.15 4.43 39.01
CA ARG A 388 -43.03 3.89 40.39
C ARG A 388 -41.77 3.02 40.63
N LYS A 389 -40.95 3.54 41.56
CA LYS A 389 -40.24 2.96 42.73
C LYS A 389 -39.37 1.68 42.67
N ASN A 390 -38.18 1.89 43.25
CA ASN A 390 -37.12 1.02 43.76
C ASN A 390 -37.48 0.07 44.91
N ASP A 391 -36.78 -1.07 44.91
CA ASP A 391 -36.22 -1.83 46.05
C ASP A 391 -35.34 -2.96 45.45
N GLY A 392 -34.10 -3.32 45.83
CA GLY A 392 -33.13 -2.92 46.85
C GLY A 392 -32.26 -4.15 47.19
N SER A 393 -30.92 -4.09 47.00
CA SER A 393 -29.90 -4.84 47.80
C SER A 393 -28.45 -4.71 47.27
N PRO A 394 -27.41 -4.90 48.11
CA PRO A 394 -26.37 -3.88 48.27
C PRO A 394 -24.94 -4.31 47.88
N TYR A 395 -24.11 -3.32 47.53
CA TYR A 395 -22.66 -3.45 47.38
C TYR A 395 -21.90 -3.15 48.69
N ARG A 396 -20.91 -3.99 48.97
CA ARG A 396 -20.00 -4.00 50.13
C ARG A 396 -19.03 -2.81 50.15
N SER A 397 -18.78 -2.33 51.37
CA SER A 397 -17.74 -1.37 51.76
C SER A 397 -16.36 -2.02 51.88
N ASN A 398 -15.30 -1.26 51.55
CA ASN A 398 -14.25 -0.83 52.48
C ASN A 398 -13.03 -0.34 51.70
N ASN A 399 -12.73 0.96 51.81
CA ASN A 399 -11.43 1.52 51.47
C ASN A 399 -10.99 2.41 52.62
N GLY A 400 -9.85 2.09 53.21
CA GLY A 400 -9.26 2.85 54.30
C GLY A 400 -7.96 2.21 54.76
N ARG A 401 -6.83 2.75 54.28
CA ARG A 401 -5.52 2.69 54.96
C ARG A 401 -4.56 3.70 54.31
N THR A 402 -4.48 4.85 54.96
CA THR A 402 -3.38 5.81 54.92
C THR A 402 -2.13 5.21 55.57
N ARG A 403 -0.94 5.48 55.01
CA ARG A 403 0.34 5.44 55.73
C ARG A 403 1.28 6.51 55.16
N ASP A 404 1.52 7.50 56.00
CA ASP A 404 2.61 8.48 55.92
C ASP A 404 3.98 7.81 56.09
N TYR A 405 4.99 8.34 55.41
CA TYR A 405 6.37 8.38 55.92
C TYR A 405 7.13 9.55 55.30
N ASN A 406 7.40 10.56 56.13
CA ASN A 406 8.51 11.50 55.97
C ASN A 406 9.63 11.02 56.91
N ASN A 407 10.86 10.88 56.42
CA ASN A 407 12.04 11.09 57.24
C ASN A 407 13.28 11.49 56.41
N SER A 408 14.08 12.34 57.02
CA SER A 408 15.15 13.18 56.50
C SER A 408 16.54 12.52 56.46
N ASP A 409 17.43 13.20 55.73
CA ASP A 409 18.90 13.22 55.81
C ASP A 409 19.73 11.97 55.45
N ARG A 410 20.47 12.09 54.34
CA ARG A 410 21.92 11.80 54.28
C ARG A 410 22.55 12.39 53.02
N THR A 411 23.44 13.36 53.24
CA THR A 411 24.42 13.84 52.28
C THR A 411 25.51 12.78 52.05
N LYS A 412 25.78 12.41 50.78
CA LYS A 412 27.12 12.07 50.27
C LYS A 412 27.11 11.90 48.75
N ARG A 413 28.12 12.56 48.15
CA ARG A 413 28.47 12.72 46.74
C ARG A 413 28.35 11.44 45.89
N TYR A 414 27.73 11.56 44.71
CA TYR A 414 28.23 10.96 43.47
C TYR A 414 27.90 11.91 42.31
N ASP A 415 28.92 12.10 41.49
CA ASP A 415 28.93 12.89 40.26
C ASP A 415 28.21 12.15 39.12
N ASP A 416 27.89 12.91 38.08
CA ASP A 416 27.52 12.52 36.71
C ASP A 416 26.08 12.08 36.36
N SER A 417 25.44 13.00 35.64
CA SER A 417 24.75 12.76 34.36
C SER A 417 23.55 11.80 34.32
N LYS A 418 22.34 12.30 34.63
CA LYS A 418 21.10 11.75 34.04
C LYS A 418 20.16 12.86 33.60
N LEU A 419 20.16 13.05 32.28
CA LEU A 419 19.15 13.76 31.52
C LEU A 419 17.74 13.31 31.91
N ASN A 420 16.84 14.29 31.99
CA ASN A 420 15.40 14.10 31.93
C ASN A 420 15.04 13.17 30.75
N LYS A 421 14.39 12.05 31.03
CA LYS A 421 13.80 11.19 30.00
C LYS A 421 12.67 11.96 29.31
N SER A 422 12.85 12.28 28.03
CA SER A 422 11.75 12.74 27.18
C SER A 422 10.83 11.56 26.87
N ILE A 423 9.56 11.70 27.23
CA ILE A 423 8.46 10.82 26.86
C ILE A 423 8.19 11.00 25.36
N THR A 424 8.81 10.18 24.53
CA THR A 424 8.34 9.88 23.16
C THR A 424 9.06 8.61 22.68
N PRO A 425 8.36 7.51 22.34
CA PRO A 425 9.02 6.35 21.77
C PRO A 425 9.42 6.68 20.32
N ARG A 426 10.73 6.89 20.09
CA ARG A 426 11.32 6.63 18.78
C ARG A 426 11.27 5.11 18.56
N THR A 427 10.71 4.66 17.45
CA THR A 427 10.74 3.25 17.07
C THR A 427 12.15 2.90 16.57
N GLY A 428 12.84 2.00 17.27
CA GLY A 428 14.18 1.53 16.91
C GLY A 428 14.22 0.54 15.75
N TYR A 429 13.51 0.81 14.65
CA TYR A 429 13.52 -0.05 13.45
C TYR A 429 14.48 0.41 12.34
N ASP A 430 15.21 1.51 12.55
CA ASP A 430 16.17 2.07 11.59
C ASP A 430 17.60 1.50 11.74
N ASP A 431 17.78 0.37 12.43
CA ASP A 431 19.13 -0.16 12.66
C ASP A 431 19.21 -1.66 12.36
N PHE A 432 19.25 -2.01 11.07
CA PHE A 432 19.75 -3.33 10.64
C PHE A 432 20.69 -3.19 9.45
N ASN A 433 21.94 -2.90 9.80
CA ASN A 433 23.05 -3.67 9.26
C ASN A 433 22.76 -5.17 9.43
N ARG A 434 22.86 -5.91 8.31
CA ARG A 434 23.07 -7.37 8.14
C ARG A 434 21.86 -8.21 7.73
N PHE A 435 21.99 -8.70 6.49
CA PHE A 435 21.72 -10.06 5.97
C PHE A 435 20.48 -10.81 6.43
#